data_AF-A0A529ME37-F1
#
_entry.id   AF-A0A529ME37-F1
#
_cell.length_a   1.000
_cell.length_b   1.000
_cell.length_c   1.000
_cell.angle_alpha   90.00
_cell.angle_beta   90.00
_cell.angle_gamma   90.00
#
_symmetry.space_group_name_H-M   'P 1'
#
loop_
_entity.id
_entity.type
_entity.pdbx_description
1 polymer ?
#
loop_
_entity_poly.entity_id
_entity_poly.type
_entity_poly.pdbx_seq_one_letter_code
_entity_poly.pdbx_strand_id
1 'polypeptide(L)' 'MKKYSVFAIAREAMRGHKGWEEQWTSPEPKKEYDVIIVGAGGHGLATAYYLASEHGITN' A
#
# COMPACT_ATOMS: atom_id res chain seq x y z
N MET A 1 5.78 1.09 11.26
CA MET A 1 4.84 0.08 10.71
C MET A 1 4.66 -1.05 11.69
N LYS A 2 3.45 -1.20 12.25
CA LYS A 2 3.09 -2.40 13.02
C LYS A 2 3.15 -3.63 12.12
N LYS A 3 3.82 -4.69 12.57
CA LYS A 3 3.79 -5.97 11.86
C LYS A 3 2.38 -6.54 11.91
N TYR A 4 1.84 -6.90 10.76
CA TYR A 4 0.59 -7.64 10.68
C TYR A 4 0.79 -9.05 11.26
N SER A 5 -0.11 -9.44 12.15
CA SER A 5 -0.18 -10.79 12.70
C SER A 5 -1.63 -11.11 13.05
N VAL A 6 -1.95 -12.40 13.17
CA VAL A 6 -3.29 -12.85 13.56
C VAL A 6 -3.72 -12.21 14.89
N PHE A 7 -2.81 -12.13 15.86
CA PHE A 7 -3.08 -11.47 17.14
C PHE A 7 -3.31 -9.96 17.01
N ALA A 8 -2.53 -9.27 16.16
CA ALA A 8 -2.71 -7.84 15.91
C ALA A 8 -4.06 -7.55 15.26
N ILE A 9 -4.47 -8.37 14.28
CA ILE A 9 -5.75 -8.25 13.59
C ILE A 9 -6.91 -8.49 14.58
N ALA A 10 -6.86 -9.57 15.36
CA ALA A 10 -7.90 -9.86 16.36
C ALA A 10 -8.03 -8.73 17.40
N ARG A 11 -6.89 -8.22 17.90
CA ARG A 11 -6.87 -7.09 18.85
C ARG A 11 -7.47 -5.82 18.25
N GLU A 12 -7.11 -5.48 17.02
CA GLU A 12 -7.66 -4.28 16.37
C GLU A 12 -9.11 -4.45 15.95
N ALA A 13 -9.57 -5.66 15.61
CA ALA A 13 -10.99 -5.94 15.39
C ALA A 13 -11.82 -5.65 16.65
N MET A 14 -11.35 -6.08 17.83
CA MET A 14 -12.00 -5.74 19.12
C MET A 14 -11.94 -4.23 19.45
N ARG A 15 -10.95 -3.50 18.91
CA ARG A 15 -10.77 -2.05 19.14
C ARG A 15 -11.44 -1.19 18.07
N GLY A 16 -12.20 -1.79 17.15
CA GLY A 16 -12.84 -1.08 16.04
C GLY A 16 -11.83 -0.41 15.10
N HIS A 17 -10.67 -1.04 14.88
CA HIS A 17 -9.61 -0.61 13.96
C HIS A 17 -8.95 0.75 14.27
N LYS A 18 -9.14 1.28 15.49
CA LYS A 18 -8.60 2.59 15.91
C LYS A 18 -7.08 2.62 16.17
N GLY A 19 -6.41 1.47 16.21
CA GLY A 19 -4.98 1.38 16.49
C GLY A 19 -4.09 1.20 15.26
N TRP A 20 -4.64 1.23 14.05
CA TRP A 20 -3.84 1.20 12.83
C TRP A 20 -3.25 2.57 12.52
N GLU A 21 -2.00 2.59 12.06
CA GLU A 21 -1.38 3.77 11.46
C GLU A 21 -1.84 3.91 10.00
N GLU A 22 -1.69 5.09 9.42
CA GLU A 22 -1.88 5.30 7.98
C GLU A 22 -0.91 4.41 7.19
N GLN A 23 -1.43 3.69 6.18
CA GLN A 23 -0.66 2.70 5.42
C GLN A 23 -0.10 3.23 4.10
N TRP A 24 -0.66 4.31 3.59
CA TRP A 24 -0.23 4.99 2.36
C TRP A 24 -0.60 6.46 2.44
N THR A 25 0.18 7.31 1.77
CA THR A 25 -0.12 8.74 1.67
C THR A 25 -1.16 9.00 0.58
N SER A 26 -1.78 10.18 0.60
CA SER A 26 -2.68 10.67 -0.45
C SER A 26 -2.17 11.96 -1.11
N PRO A 27 -1.03 11.92 -1.84
CA PRO A 27 -0.49 13.09 -2.52
C PRO A 27 -1.30 13.46 -3.77
N GLU A 28 -1.21 14.72 -4.21
CA GLU A 28 -1.69 15.08 -5.55
C GLU A 28 -0.85 14.38 -6.64
N PRO A 29 -1.45 13.98 -7.77
CA PRO A 29 -0.71 13.37 -8.86
C PRO A 29 0.38 14.30 -9.41
N LYS A 30 1.55 13.73 -9.68
CA LYS A 30 2.63 14.42 -10.40
C LYS A 30 2.22 14.65 -11.86
N LYS A 31 2.92 15.57 -12.52
CA LYS A 31 2.71 15.87 -13.94
C LYS A 31 3.12 14.72 -14.86
N GLU A 32 4.03 13.86 -14.39
CA GLU A 32 4.62 12.77 -15.17
C GLU A 32 4.98 11.59 -14.26
N TYR A 33 4.94 10.39 -14.86
CA TYR A 33 5.28 9.10 -14.26
C TYR A 33 5.90 8.22 -15.34
N ASP A 34 6.86 7.38 -14.97
CA ASP A 34 7.39 6.37 -15.91
C ASP A 34 6.32 5.34 -16.28
N VAL A 35 5.45 5.00 -15.31
CA VAL A 35 4.36 4.04 -15.48
C VAL A 35 3.11 4.52 -14.74
N ILE A 36 1.97 4.51 -15.41
CA ILE A 36 0.66 4.72 -14.78
C ILE A 36 -0.09 3.38 -14.75
N ILE A 37 -0.48 2.93 -13.56
CA ILE A 37 -1.27 1.72 -13.36
C ILE A 37 -2.73 2.12 -13.16
N VAL A 38 -3.59 1.77 -14.12
CA VAL A 38 -5.03 2.05 -14.05
C VAL A 38 -5.73 0.87 -13.35
N GLY A 39 -6.12 1.09 -12.09
CA GLY A 39 -6.83 0.12 -11.25
C GLY A 39 -5.99 -0.35 -10.06
N ALA A 40 -6.46 -0.06 -8.84
CA ALA A 40 -5.75 -0.34 -7.58
C ALA A 40 -6.23 -1.62 -6.87
N GLY A 41 -6.58 -2.66 -7.64
CA GLY A 41 -6.87 -3.99 -7.12
C GLY A 41 -5.61 -4.79 -6.82
N GLY A 42 -5.76 -6.07 -6.43
CA GLY A 42 -4.61 -6.95 -6.12
C GLY A 42 -3.57 -7.02 -7.23
N HIS A 43 -4.00 -7.14 -8.50
CA HIS A 43 -3.08 -7.15 -9.64
C HIS A 43 -2.34 -5.82 -9.83
N GLY A 44 -3.04 -4.69 -9.74
CA GLY A 44 -2.41 -3.38 -9.94
C GLY A 44 -1.36 -3.07 -8.88
N LEU A 45 -1.67 -3.33 -7.61
CA LEU A 45 -0.74 -3.14 -6.51
C LEU A 45 0.45 -4.13 -6.56
N ALA A 46 0.20 -5.39 -6.95
CA ALA A 46 1.28 -6.36 -7.15
C ALA A 46 2.21 -5.95 -8.30
N THR A 47 1.67 -5.44 -9.40
CA THR A 47 2.46 -4.90 -10.51
C THR A 47 3.30 -3.71 -10.07
N ALA A 48 2.73 -2.76 -9.31
CA ALA A 48 3.47 -1.63 -8.77
C ALA A 48 4.66 -2.08 -7.89
N TYR A 49 4.41 -3.05 -7.00
CA TYR A 49 5.43 -3.64 -6.15
C TYR A 49 6.53 -4.33 -6.97
N TYR A 50 6.15 -5.13 -7.97
CA TYR A 50 7.10 -5.86 -8.81
C TYR A 50 7.98 -4.90 -9.62
N LEU A 51 7.41 -3.85 -10.22
CA LEU A 51 8.16 -2.82 -10.93
C LEU A 51 9.14 -2.07 -10.02
N ALA A 52 8.74 -1.77 -8.78
CA ALA A 52 9.64 -1.13 -7.82
C ALA A 52 10.78 -2.05 -7.38
N SER A 53 10.49 -3.33 -7.07
CA SER A 53 11.46 -4.28 -6.52
C SER A 53 12.42 -4.85 -7.56
N GLU A 54 11.93 -5.25 -8.73
CA GLU A 54 12.72 -5.93 -9.75
C GLU A 54 13.25 -4.99 -10.83
N HIS A 55 12.56 -3.87 -11.06
CA HIS A 55 12.89 -2.92 -12.12
C HIS A 55 13.28 -1.53 -11.62
N GLY A 56 13.27 -1.29 -10.30
CA GLY A 56 13.72 -0.04 -9.70
C GLY A 56 12.86 1.18 -10.03
N ILE A 57 11.60 1.00 -10.42
CA ILE A 57 10.68 2.10 -10.72
C ILE A 57 10.06 2.63 -9.42
N THR A 58 10.42 3.86 -9.03
CA THR A 58 10.07 4.41 -7.69
C THR A 58 9.49 5.83 -7.72
N ASN A 59 8.98 6.33 -8.86
CA ASN A 59 8.47 7.70 -8.99
C ASN A 59 6.96 7.79 -9.19
#